data_AF-A0A0J6YDJ9-F1
#
_entry.id   AF-A0A0J6YDJ9-F1
#
_cell.length_a   1.000
_cell.length_b   1.000
_cell.length_c   1.000
_cell.angle_alpha   90.00
_cell.angle_beta   90.00
_cell.angle_gamma   90.00
#
_symmetry.space_group_name_H-M   'P 1'
#
loop_
_entity.id
_entity.type
_entity.pdbx_description
1 polymer ?
#
loop_
_entity_poly.entity_id
_entity_poly.type
_entity_poly.pdbx_seq_one_letter_code
_entity_poly.pdbx_strand_id
1 'polypeptide(L)'
;MFLIEGNGKAILYTGDVRAEPWWVESLIRNPILIPYTLGDCRLDRIYLDTTFAIKSDIYSAFPSKAEGIKELLHKVKAYPEDTIFYFRNWTFGYEDVWIALSAALNTKIHVDQYQLKLYQSLALPTSCELAVDEAPYLCGFTLGNSRISGCLTDQIDIKSVRIHSCEPGVVCSTISSRPSVYITPIVTRTQGGLDVLELGAGGGVGDLTQGHDLQFPDASVVERFVSLCSEYIQDSEKRQMIVDAATKAYESNSKSLSLEPFCVKEEDGMTLKNLVAMLCQGSKSSMLPGQSQPRANHLPNTIRFPYSRHSSYDELCSL
;
A
#
# COMPACT_ATOMS: atom_id res chain seq x y z
N MET A 1 -14.24 -15.95 -1.27
CA MET A 1 -15.52 -16.39 -0.68
C MET A 1 -15.67 -17.91 -0.83
N PHE A 2 -16.21 -18.59 0.18
CA PHE A 2 -16.49 -20.02 0.18
C PHE A 2 -17.94 -20.28 0.61
N LEU A 3 -18.68 -21.03 -0.20
CA LEU A 3 -19.93 -21.66 0.19
C LEU A 3 -19.61 -23.08 0.70
N ILE A 4 -20.06 -23.41 1.90
CA ILE A 4 -19.79 -24.70 2.55
C ILE A 4 -21.14 -25.35 2.85
N GLU A 5 -21.39 -26.50 2.23
CA GLU A 5 -22.64 -27.25 2.35
C GLU A 5 -22.37 -28.63 2.98
N GLY A 6 -23.19 -29.04 3.95
CA GLY A 6 -23.07 -30.35 4.58
C GLY A 6 -24.05 -30.55 5.74
N ASN A 7 -24.49 -31.80 5.96
CA ASN A 7 -25.42 -32.16 7.05
C ASN A 7 -26.72 -31.31 7.08
N GLY A 8 -27.23 -30.93 5.91
CA GLY A 8 -28.40 -30.06 5.79
C GLY A 8 -28.16 -28.61 6.27
N LYS A 9 -26.90 -28.17 6.29
CA LYS A 9 -26.49 -26.81 6.63
C LYS A 9 -25.74 -26.14 5.49
N ALA A 10 -25.88 -24.82 5.39
CA ALA A 10 -25.19 -23.98 4.42
C ALA A 10 -24.54 -22.78 5.11
N ILE A 11 -23.24 -22.60 4.91
CA ILE A 11 -22.43 -21.52 5.48
C ILE A 11 -21.76 -20.74 4.35
N LEU A 12 -21.85 -19.41 4.41
CA LEU A 12 -21.08 -18.53 3.53
C LEU A 12 -19.95 -17.87 4.32
N TYR A 13 -18.71 -18.02 3.86
CA TYR A 13 -17.54 -17.33 4.39
C TYR A 13 -17.03 -16.35 3.35
N THR A 14 -17.12 -15.04 3.62
CA THR A 14 -16.79 -14.02 2.62
C THR A 14 -15.28 -13.95 2.36
N GLY A 15 -14.46 -14.12 3.40
CA GLY A 15 -13.10 -13.57 3.41
C GLY A 15 -13.15 -12.04 3.38
N ASP A 16 -12.06 -11.39 3.01
CA ASP A 16 -12.06 -9.95 2.76
C ASP A 16 -12.85 -9.64 1.49
N VAL A 17 -13.75 -8.64 1.55
CA VAL A 17 -14.62 -8.30 0.42
C VAL A 17 -14.81 -6.80 0.26
N ARG A 18 -14.89 -6.39 -1.00
CA ARG A 18 -15.36 -5.07 -1.44
C ARG A 18 -16.69 -5.25 -2.18
N ALA A 19 -17.80 -5.07 -1.49
CA ALA A 19 -19.16 -5.30 -1.98
C ALA A 19 -19.71 -4.10 -2.77
N GLU A 20 -18.96 -3.65 -3.78
CA GLU A 20 -19.49 -2.66 -4.72
C GLU A 20 -20.75 -3.21 -5.43
N PRO A 21 -21.70 -2.35 -5.86
CA PRO A 21 -22.99 -2.81 -6.40
C PRO A 21 -22.86 -3.84 -7.54
N TRP A 22 -21.95 -3.60 -8.49
CA TRP A 22 -21.71 -4.52 -9.61
C TRP A 22 -21.22 -5.91 -9.15
N TRP A 23 -20.48 -5.96 -8.06
CA TRP A 23 -19.96 -7.20 -7.49
C TRP A 23 -21.08 -7.97 -6.78
N VAL A 24 -21.96 -7.28 -6.04
CA VAL A 24 -23.15 -7.91 -5.43
C VAL A 24 -24.08 -8.46 -6.53
N GLU A 25 -24.31 -7.71 -7.60
CA GLU A 25 -25.09 -8.17 -8.76
C GLU A 25 -24.48 -9.44 -9.39
N SER A 26 -23.15 -9.58 -9.36
CA SER A 26 -22.48 -10.79 -9.86
C SER A 26 -22.79 -12.03 -9.01
N LEU A 27 -23.01 -11.87 -7.69
CA LEU A 27 -23.40 -12.97 -6.80
C LEU A 27 -24.81 -13.49 -7.13
N ILE A 28 -25.74 -12.58 -7.43
CA ILE A 28 -27.12 -12.93 -7.83
C ILE A 28 -27.12 -13.77 -9.11
N ARG A 29 -26.14 -13.55 -9.99
CA ARG A 29 -25.99 -14.25 -11.27
C ARG A 29 -25.14 -15.52 -11.18
N ASN A 30 -24.50 -15.80 -10.04
CA ASN A 30 -23.65 -16.96 -9.88
C ASN A 30 -24.51 -18.24 -9.82
N PRO A 31 -24.35 -19.20 -10.76
CA PRO A 31 -25.23 -20.38 -10.83
C PRO A 31 -25.29 -21.23 -9.56
N ILE A 32 -24.23 -21.25 -8.76
CA ILE A 32 -24.14 -22.00 -7.51
C ILE A 32 -24.84 -21.24 -6.37
N LEU A 33 -24.81 -19.90 -6.39
CA LEU A 33 -25.45 -19.06 -5.37
C LEU A 33 -26.91 -18.73 -5.68
N ILE A 34 -27.38 -18.89 -6.92
CA ILE A 34 -28.78 -18.64 -7.32
C ILE A 34 -29.82 -19.20 -6.34
N PRO A 35 -29.73 -20.46 -5.87
CA PRO A 35 -30.69 -20.99 -4.91
C PRO A 35 -30.77 -20.17 -3.62
N TYR A 36 -29.63 -19.61 -3.16
CA TYR A 36 -29.54 -18.80 -1.94
C TYR A 36 -29.92 -17.34 -2.16
N THR A 37 -29.63 -16.77 -3.34
CA THR A 37 -29.89 -15.36 -3.64
C THR A 37 -31.31 -15.11 -4.14
N LEU A 38 -31.95 -16.10 -4.78
CA LEU A 38 -33.34 -16.02 -5.26
C LEU A 38 -34.37 -16.72 -4.34
N GLY A 39 -33.93 -17.31 -3.23
CA GLY A 39 -34.80 -17.71 -2.12
C GLY A 39 -35.25 -19.17 -2.08
N ASP A 40 -34.71 -20.05 -2.92
CA ASP A 40 -34.99 -21.50 -2.89
C ASP A 40 -34.27 -22.22 -1.72
N CYS A 41 -33.15 -21.65 -1.26
CA CYS A 41 -32.34 -22.15 -0.15
C CYS A 41 -32.02 -21.02 0.83
N ARG A 42 -31.75 -21.39 2.09
CA ARG A 42 -31.39 -20.44 3.15
C ARG A 42 -29.99 -20.72 3.67
N LEU A 43 -29.19 -19.67 3.80
CA LEU A 43 -27.92 -19.74 4.53
C LEU A 43 -28.20 -19.81 6.04
N ASP A 44 -27.59 -20.78 6.72
CA ASP A 44 -27.64 -20.90 8.17
C ASP A 44 -26.72 -19.90 8.87
N ARG A 45 -25.60 -19.55 8.23
CA ARG A 45 -24.59 -18.66 8.79
C ARG A 45 -23.80 -17.93 7.71
N ILE A 46 -23.47 -16.68 8.02
CA ILE A 46 -22.53 -15.88 7.23
C ILE A 46 -21.38 -15.46 8.15
N TYR A 47 -20.16 -15.75 7.75
CA TYR A 47 -18.94 -15.15 8.31
C TYR A 47 -18.55 -14.00 7.39
N LEU A 48 -18.79 -12.78 7.88
CA LEU A 48 -18.72 -11.54 7.10
C LEU A 48 -17.43 -10.77 7.39
N ASP A 49 -16.85 -10.17 6.35
CA ASP A 49 -15.85 -9.11 6.49
C ASP A 49 -16.46 -7.93 7.25
N THR A 50 -15.91 -7.65 8.44
CA THR A 50 -16.40 -6.60 9.33
C THR A 50 -15.40 -5.46 9.49
N THR A 51 -14.38 -5.38 8.63
CA THR A 51 -13.29 -4.40 8.71
C THR A 51 -13.79 -2.96 8.92
N PHE A 52 -14.80 -2.55 8.16
CA PHE A 52 -15.44 -1.23 8.30
C PHE A 52 -16.93 -1.33 8.60
N ALA A 53 -17.37 -2.39 9.29
CA ALA A 53 -18.77 -2.56 9.74
C ALA A 53 -19.11 -1.66 10.95
N ILE A 54 -18.76 -0.37 10.87
CA ILE A 54 -18.89 0.61 11.95
C ILE A 54 -19.82 1.71 11.46
N LYS A 55 -20.83 2.04 12.27
CA LYS A 55 -21.78 3.16 12.04
C LYS A 55 -21.13 4.53 12.33
N SER A 56 -20.00 4.80 11.69
CA SER A 56 -19.34 6.10 11.70
C SER A 56 -19.55 6.75 10.34
N ASP A 57 -19.82 8.06 10.32
CA ASP A 57 -20.02 8.80 9.07
C ASP A 57 -18.83 8.65 8.11
N ILE A 58 -17.61 8.49 8.64
CA ILE A 58 -16.39 8.30 7.83
C ILE A 58 -16.41 6.96 7.09
N TYR A 59 -17.00 5.92 7.70
CA TYR A 59 -17.05 4.56 7.15
C TYR A 59 -18.39 4.20 6.50
N SER A 60 -19.31 5.16 6.43
CA SER A 60 -20.64 4.99 5.83
C SER A 60 -20.54 4.60 4.35
N ALA A 61 -19.91 5.46 3.56
CA ALA A 61 -19.75 5.29 2.12
C ALA A 61 -18.32 5.62 1.69
N PHE A 62 -17.77 4.78 0.82
CA PHE A 62 -16.48 5.03 0.16
C PHE A 62 -16.69 5.34 -1.33
N PRO A 63 -15.83 6.17 -1.94
CA PRO A 63 -15.78 6.28 -3.39
C PRO A 63 -15.56 4.91 -4.04
N SER A 64 -16.15 4.70 -5.20
CA SER A 64 -15.91 3.48 -5.97
C SER A 64 -14.45 3.39 -6.41
N LYS A 65 -13.96 2.18 -6.65
CA LYS A 65 -12.62 1.94 -7.22
C LYS A 65 -12.43 2.67 -8.54
N ALA A 66 -13.48 2.72 -9.36
CA ALA A 66 -13.48 3.44 -10.63
C ALA A 66 -13.30 4.96 -10.45
N GLU A 67 -13.98 5.57 -9.49
CA GLU A 67 -13.80 6.99 -9.14
C GLU A 67 -12.39 7.25 -8.59
N GLY A 68 -11.88 6.33 -7.77
CA GLY A 68 -10.51 6.32 -7.29
C GLY A 68 -9.47 6.37 -8.40
N ILE A 69 -9.57 5.45 -9.36
CA ILE A 69 -8.70 5.39 -10.54
C ILE A 69 -8.85 6.68 -11.36
N LYS A 70 -10.07 7.17 -11.58
CA LYS A 70 -10.31 8.44 -12.30
C LYS A 70 -9.59 9.61 -11.64
N GLU A 71 -9.64 9.72 -10.32
CA GLU A 71 -8.93 10.75 -9.56
C GLU A 71 -7.42 10.60 -9.71
N LEU A 72 -6.89 9.39 -9.57
CA LEU A 72 -5.48 9.08 -9.73
C LEU A 72 -4.96 9.49 -11.11
N LEU A 73 -5.66 9.08 -12.17
CA LEU A 73 -5.27 9.39 -13.54
C LEU A 73 -5.28 10.89 -13.81
N HIS A 74 -6.24 11.64 -13.25
CA HIS A 74 -6.24 13.10 -13.33
C HIS A 74 -5.01 13.72 -12.68
N LYS A 75 -4.64 13.24 -11.48
CA LYS A 75 -3.48 13.76 -10.74
C LYS A 75 -2.18 13.45 -11.45
N VAL A 76 -2.00 12.21 -11.90
CA VAL A 76 -0.78 11.75 -12.59
C VAL A 76 -0.54 12.50 -13.91
N LYS A 77 -1.60 12.79 -14.69
CA LYS A 77 -1.49 13.54 -15.95
C LYS A 77 -1.08 15.01 -15.79
N ALA A 78 -1.19 15.58 -14.58
CA ALA A 78 -0.75 16.96 -14.33
C ALA A 78 0.78 17.09 -14.26
N TYR A 79 1.49 15.98 -14.05
CA TYR A 79 2.95 15.98 -13.89
C TYR A 79 3.68 15.93 -15.24
N PRO A 80 4.92 16.46 -15.32
CA PRO A 80 5.77 16.35 -16.50
C PRO A 80 5.97 14.90 -17.00
N GLU A 81 6.19 14.74 -18.31
CA GLU A 81 6.37 13.43 -18.97
C GLU A 81 7.58 12.63 -18.48
N ASP A 82 8.59 13.29 -17.90
CA ASP A 82 9.78 12.65 -17.34
C ASP A 82 9.65 12.29 -15.85
N THR A 83 8.48 12.52 -15.25
CA THR A 83 8.22 12.21 -13.85
C THR A 83 8.24 10.70 -13.61
N ILE A 84 9.00 10.30 -12.59
CA ILE A 84 9.04 8.94 -12.05
C ILE A 84 8.04 8.85 -10.90
N PHE A 85 7.17 7.86 -10.97
CA PHE A 85 6.18 7.54 -9.96
C PHE A 85 6.57 6.27 -9.21
N TYR A 86 6.43 6.32 -7.89
CA TYR A 86 6.56 5.17 -7.03
C TYR A 86 5.19 4.81 -6.46
N PHE A 87 4.55 3.78 -7.01
CA PHE A 87 3.30 3.27 -6.49
C PHE A 87 3.57 2.31 -5.35
N ARG A 88 3.20 2.75 -4.15
CA ARG A 88 3.42 2.00 -2.92
C ARG A 88 2.21 1.11 -2.68
N ASN A 89 2.30 -0.15 -3.10
CA ASN A 89 1.39 -1.21 -2.70
C ASN A 89 2.17 -2.31 -1.95
N TRP A 90 1.57 -2.86 -0.90
CA TRP A 90 2.20 -3.87 -0.04
C TRP A 90 1.43 -5.18 -0.03
N THR A 91 0.28 -5.20 -0.68
CA THR A 91 -0.63 -6.34 -0.80
C THR A 91 -1.22 -6.39 -2.20
N PHE A 92 -1.78 -7.54 -2.54
CA PHE A 92 -2.54 -7.73 -3.78
C PHE A 92 -3.88 -6.98 -3.73
N GLY A 93 -4.49 -6.77 -4.90
CA GLY A 93 -5.78 -6.07 -5.04
C GLY A 93 -5.70 -4.69 -5.72
N TYR A 94 -4.52 -4.31 -6.23
CA TYR A 94 -4.26 -3.05 -6.94
C TYR A 94 -3.92 -3.26 -8.43
N GLU A 95 -4.23 -4.43 -8.99
CA GLU A 95 -3.92 -4.81 -10.36
C GLU A 95 -4.58 -3.87 -11.38
N ASP A 96 -5.82 -3.46 -11.14
CA ASP A 96 -6.52 -2.45 -11.95
C ASP A 96 -5.80 -1.09 -11.93
N VAL A 97 -5.19 -0.73 -10.80
CA VAL A 97 -4.40 0.51 -10.68
C VAL A 97 -3.16 0.40 -11.56
N TRP A 98 -2.48 -0.74 -11.55
CA TRP A 98 -1.35 -1.00 -12.45
C TRP A 98 -1.77 -0.90 -13.92
N ILE A 99 -2.84 -1.59 -14.33
CA ILE A 99 -3.32 -1.58 -15.71
C ILE A 99 -3.69 -0.15 -16.14
N ALA A 100 -4.44 0.56 -15.32
CA ALA A 100 -4.87 1.93 -15.61
C ALA A 100 -3.69 2.91 -15.73
N LEU A 101 -2.73 2.83 -14.81
CA LEU A 101 -1.53 3.68 -14.83
C LEU A 101 -0.64 3.37 -16.05
N SER A 102 -0.41 2.10 -16.35
CA SER A 102 0.37 1.66 -17.50
C SER A 102 -0.24 2.16 -18.81
N ALA A 103 -1.56 2.01 -18.97
CA ALA A 103 -2.28 2.47 -20.14
C ALA A 103 -2.28 4.00 -20.26
N ALA A 104 -2.49 4.73 -19.16
CA ALA A 104 -2.58 6.19 -19.19
C ALA A 104 -1.24 6.89 -19.45
N LEU A 105 -0.13 6.31 -18.99
CA LEU A 105 1.22 6.85 -19.18
C LEU A 105 2.00 6.18 -20.31
N ASN A 106 1.39 5.19 -20.98
CA ASN A 106 2.01 4.39 -22.04
C ASN A 106 3.40 3.86 -21.63
N THR A 107 3.47 3.25 -20.45
CA THR A 107 4.71 2.74 -19.86
C THR A 107 4.46 1.37 -19.23
N LYS A 108 5.51 0.55 -19.18
CA LYS A 108 5.51 -0.62 -18.30
C LYS A 108 5.61 -0.22 -16.83
N ILE A 109 5.32 -1.16 -15.95
CA ILE A 109 5.42 -1.04 -14.50
C ILE A 109 6.55 -1.95 -14.03
N HIS A 110 7.53 -1.34 -13.39
CA HIS A 110 8.62 -2.08 -12.77
C HIS A 110 8.13 -2.71 -11.46
N VAL A 111 8.21 -4.03 -11.36
CA VAL A 111 7.98 -4.83 -10.16
C VAL A 111 9.23 -5.65 -9.86
N ASP A 112 9.39 -6.17 -8.65
CA ASP A 112 10.49 -7.10 -8.39
C ASP A 112 10.25 -8.47 -9.07
N GLN A 113 11.32 -9.26 -9.13
CA GLN A 113 11.29 -10.55 -9.82
C GLN A 113 10.33 -11.54 -9.15
N TYR A 114 10.13 -11.46 -7.84
CA TYR A 114 9.24 -12.36 -7.12
C TYR A 114 7.78 -12.07 -7.48
N GLN A 115 7.36 -10.80 -7.40
CA GLN A 115 6.05 -10.34 -7.84
C GLN A 115 5.79 -10.73 -9.30
N LEU A 116 6.73 -10.47 -10.20
CA LEU A 116 6.55 -10.81 -11.62
C LEU A 116 6.32 -12.32 -11.82
N LYS A 117 7.12 -13.18 -11.17
CA LYS A 117 6.96 -14.64 -11.27
C LYS A 117 5.64 -15.11 -10.67
N LEU A 118 5.17 -14.49 -9.59
CA LEU A 118 3.89 -14.80 -8.98
C LEU A 118 2.74 -14.57 -9.97
N TYR A 119 2.64 -13.39 -10.58
CA TYR A 119 1.59 -13.12 -11.58
C TYR A 119 1.76 -13.97 -12.84
N GLN A 120 3.01 -14.26 -13.27
CA GLN A 120 3.24 -15.17 -14.39
C GLN A 120 2.71 -16.58 -14.14
N SER A 121 2.75 -17.06 -12.89
CA SER A 121 2.19 -18.35 -12.51
C SER A 121 0.66 -18.40 -12.65
N LEU A 122 -0.01 -17.26 -12.48
CA LEU A 122 -1.46 -17.09 -12.69
C LEU A 122 -1.84 -17.01 -14.18
N ALA A 123 -0.90 -16.62 -15.04
CA ALA A 123 -1.08 -16.54 -16.49
C ALA A 123 -0.85 -17.87 -17.22
N LEU A 124 -0.34 -18.90 -16.53
CA LEU A 124 -0.09 -20.20 -17.13
C LEU A 124 -1.40 -20.95 -17.36
N PRO A 125 -1.60 -21.56 -18.54
CA PRO A 125 -2.72 -22.46 -18.80
C PRO A 125 -2.45 -23.80 -18.09
N THR A 126 -2.43 -23.76 -16.76
CA THR A 126 -2.58 -24.97 -15.96
C THR A 126 -4.07 -25.30 -15.95
N SER A 127 -4.42 -26.57 -15.95
CA SER A 127 -5.76 -27.16 -16.03
C SER A 127 -6.76 -26.76 -14.91
N CYS A 128 -6.52 -25.65 -14.22
CA CYS A 128 -7.36 -25.15 -13.14
C CYS A 128 -8.10 -23.89 -13.59
N GLU A 129 -9.39 -23.83 -13.26
CA GLU A 129 -10.34 -22.72 -13.44
C GLU A 129 -9.98 -21.45 -12.62
N LEU A 130 -8.69 -21.25 -12.33
CA LEU A 130 -8.14 -20.20 -11.46
C LEU A 130 -7.39 -19.12 -12.26
N ALA A 131 -7.51 -19.11 -13.59
CA ALA A 131 -6.96 -18.04 -14.41
C ALA A 131 -7.65 -16.72 -14.04
N VAL A 132 -6.87 -15.72 -13.66
CA VAL A 132 -7.37 -14.40 -13.29
C VAL A 132 -7.48 -13.54 -14.54
N ASP A 133 -8.59 -12.82 -14.72
CA ASP A 133 -8.91 -12.10 -15.96
C ASP A 133 -7.86 -11.02 -16.32
N GLU A 134 -7.16 -10.47 -15.32
CA GLU A 134 -6.13 -9.45 -15.49
C GLU A 134 -4.78 -10.04 -15.95
N ALA A 135 -4.54 -11.34 -15.75
CA ALA A 135 -3.23 -11.96 -15.96
C ALA A 135 -2.64 -11.77 -17.38
N PRO A 136 -3.43 -11.84 -18.48
CA PRO A 136 -2.93 -11.52 -19.82
C PRO A 136 -2.45 -10.08 -19.97
N TYR A 137 -3.09 -9.12 -19.31
CA TYR A 137 -2.68 -7.71 -19.34
C TYR A 137 -1.42 -7.47 -18.51
N LEU A 138 -1.30 -8.14 -17.37
CA LEU A 138 -0.15 -8.01 -16.48
C LEU A 138 1.10 -8.68 -17.06
N CYS A 139 0.99 -9.93 -17.52
CA CYS A 139 2.13 -10.77 -17.90
C CYS A 139 2.26 -11.07 -19.39
N GLY A 140 1.25 -10.72 -20.18
CA GLY A 140 1.19 -11.00 -21.61
C GLY A 140 0.69 -12.40 -21.93
N PHE A 141 0.38 -12.63 -23.20
CA PHE A 141 -0.21 -13.87 -23.71
C PHE A 141 0.32 -14.22 -25.10
N THR A 142 0.09 -15.45 -25.53
CA THR A 142 0.45 -15.89 -26.90
C THR A 142 -0.75 -15.70 -27.83
N LEU A 143 -0.56 -14.96 -28.92
CA LEU A 143 -1.54 -14.75 -29.97
C LEU A 143 -1.01 -15.35 -31.28
N GLY A 144 -1.51 -16.53 -31.65
CA GLY A 144 -0.97 -17.30 -32.77
C GLY A 144 0.51 -17.65 -32.53
N ASN A 145 1.38 -17.21 -33.44
CA ASN A 145 2.84 -17.40 -33.34
C ASN A 145 3.56 -16.21 -32.67
N SER A 146 2.82 -15.21 -32.19
CA SER A 146 3.38 -14.00 -31.58
C SER A 146 3.18 -14.00 -30.07
N ARG A 147 4.18 -13.52 -29.33
CA ARG A 147 4.05 -13.24 -27.89
C ARG A 147 3.72 -11.77 -27.69
N ILE A 148 2.56 -11.48 -27.11
CA ILE A 148 2.18 -10.15 -26.67
C ILE A 148 2.71 -9.97 -25.24
N SER A 149 3.40 -8.87 -24.98
CA SER A 149 3.96 -8.56 -23.66
C SER A 149 2.93 -7.85 -22.79
N GLY A 150 2.88 -8.20 -21.50
CA GLY A 150 2.08 -7.48 -20.51
C GLY A 150 2.73 -6.19 -20.03
N CYS A 151 2.04 -5.50 -19.11
CA CYS A 151 2.48 -4.24 -18.55
C CYS A 151 3.56 -4.38 -17.47
N LEU A 152 3.68 -5.53 -16.81
CA LEU A 152 4.70 -5.75 -15.77
C LEU A 152 6.08 -6.08 -16.36
N THR A 153 7.13 -5.65 -15.67
CA THR A 153 8.52 -5.98 -16.00
C THR A 153 9.42 -5.95 -14.76
N ASP A 154 10.43 -6.81 -14.71
CA ASP A 154 11.51 -6.82 -13.72
C ASP A 154 12.78 -6.12 -14.23
N GLN A 155 12.73 -5.55 -15.44
CA GLN A 155 13.87 -4.88 -16.06
C GLN A 155 13.95 -3.41 -15.63
N ILE A 156 14.99 -3.08 -14.87
CA ILE A 156 15.27 -1.71 -14.37
C ILE A 156 15.90 -0.83 -15.47
N ASP A 157 16.68 -1.42 -16.39
CA ASP A 157 17.50 -0.69 -17.37
C ASP A 157 16.71 -0.16 -18.58
N ILE A 158 15.39 -0.35 -18.60
CA ILE A 158 14.53 0.23 -19.62
C ILE A 158 14.41 1.73 -19.29
N LYS A 159 15.15 2.57 -20.02
CA LYS A 159 15.16 4.06 -19.94
C LYS A 159 13.78 4.75 -20.02
N SER A 160 12.70 4.01 -20.19
CA SER A 160 11.33 4.50 -20.35
C SER A 160 10.34 4.06 -19.26
N VAL A 161 10.75 3.27 -18.25
CA VAL A 161 9.80 2.87 -17.19
C VAL A 161 9.60 4.04 -16.23
N ARG A 162 8.38 4.57 -16.20
CA ARG A 162 8.00 5.71 -15.34
C ARG A 162 7.36 5.30 -14.03
N ILE A 163 6.86 4.07 -13.93
CA ILE A 163 6.14 3.60 -12.74
C ILE A 163 6.90 2.44 -12.13
N HIS A 164 7.19 2.56 -10.84
CA HIS A 164 7.81 1.53 -10.03
C HIS A 164 6.86 1.13 -8.91
N SER A 165 6.66 -0.17 -8.74
CA SER A 165 5.85 -0.80 -7.69
C SER A 165 6.58 -1.96 -7.01
N CYS A 166 7.89 -2.06 -7.22
CA CYS A 166 8.75 -3.06 -6.58
C CYS A 166 8.78 -2.88 -5.07
N GLU A 167 8.90 -3.99 -4.33
CA GLU A 167 8.90 -4.00 -2.88
C GLU A 167 9.96 -3.06 -2.25
N PRO A 168 9.58 -2.23 -1.27
CA PRO A 168 10.52 -1.42 -0.49
C PRO A 168 11.58 -2.27 0.20
N GLY A 169 12.85 -1.87 0.06
CA GLY A 169 14.01 -2.64 0.52
C GLY A 169 14.68 -3.42 -0.60
N VAL A 170 13.95 -3.78 -1.67
CA VAL A 170 14.59 -4.26 -2.90
C VAL A 170 15.30 -3.07 -3.57
N VAL A 171 16.59 -3.22 -3.86
CA VAL A 171 17.44 -2.16 -4.40
C VAL A 171 16.98 -1.76 -5.81
N CYS A 172 16.04 -0.83 -5.90
CA CYS A 172 15.68 -0.17 -7.15
C CYS A 172 16.60 1.05 -7.34
N SER A 173 17.58 0.92 -8.23
CA SER A 173 18.57 1.98 -8.50
C SER A 173 17.90 3.27 -8.99
N THR A 174 16.82 3.18 -9.78
CA THR A 174 16.07 4.34 -10.29
C THR A 174 15.40 5.16 -9.20
N ILE A 175 14.67 4.51 -8.28
CA ILE A 175 14.00 5.20 -7.16
C ILE A 175 15.01 5.75 -6.15
N SER A 176 16.16 5.08 -5.99
CA SER A 176 17.22 5.53 -5.10
C SER A 176 18.01 6.72 -5.63
N SER A 177 18.04 6.92 -6.96
CA SER A 177 18.89 7.92 -7.63
C SER A 177 18.15 9.16 -8.12
N ARG A 178 16.82 9.10 -8.30
CA ARG A 178 16.02 10.21 -8.84
C ARG A 178 14.88 10.59 -7.88
N PRO A 179 14.50 11.88 -7.81
CA PRO A 179 13.29 12.26 -7.11
C PRO A 179 12.08 11.57 -7.75
N SER A 180 11.22 10.99 -6.92
CA SER A 180 10.02 10.29 -7.36
C SER A 180 8.79 10.84 -6.65
N VAL A 181 7.64 10.74 -7.34
CA VAL A 181 6.33 11.10 -6.80
C VAL A 181 5.67 9.84 -6.27
N TYR A 182 5.34 9.84 -4.98
CA TYR A 182 4.71 8.70 -4.33
C TYR A 182 3.23 8.63 -4.69
N ILE A 183 2.74 7.46 -5.09
CA ILE A 183 1.31 7.17 -5.24
C ILE A 183 0.92 6.28 -4.06
N THR A 184 -0.07 6.69 -3.27
CA THR A 184 -0.51 5.99 -2.07
C THR A 184 -2.04 5.90 -2.03
N PRO A 185 -2.61 4.69 -2.02
CA PRO A 185 -4.06 4.53 -1.87
C PRO A 185 -4.49 4.94 -0.46
N ILE A 186 -5.73 5.42 -0.35
CA ILE A 186 -6.39 5.74 0.92
C ILE A 186 -7.77 5.08 0.93
N VAL A 187 -8.37 4.86 2.10
CA VAL A 187 -9.72 4.30 2.20
C VAL A 187 -10.73 5.31 1.65
N THR A 188 -10.70 6.53 2.20
CA THR A 188 -11.63 7.60 1.87
C THR A 188 -11.08 8.94 2.39
N ARG A 189 -11.88 10.01 2.29
CA ARG A 189 -11.61 11.30 2.93
C ARG A 189 -12.75 11.67 3.85
N THR A 190 -12.44 12.33 4.95
CA THR A 190 -13.46 12.93 5.82
C THR A 190 -14.16 14.09 5.12
N GLN A 191 -15.28 14.55 5.66
CA GLN A 191 -15.97 15.76 5.16
C GLN A 191 -15.06 17.01 5.15
N GLY A 192 -14.05 17.05 6.05
CA GLY A 192 -13.03 18.10 6.09
C GLY A 192 -11.88 17.92 5.09
N GLY A 193 -11.95 16.90 4.21
CA GLY A 193 -10.94 16.61 3.21
C GLY A 193 -9.69 15.91 3.73
N LEU A 194 -9.70 15.43 4.98
CA LEU A 194 -8.56 14.70 5.56
C LEU A 194 -8.54 13.26 5.04
N ASP A 195 -7.37 12.81 4.59
CA ASP A 195 -7.17 11.45 4.10
C ASP A 195 -7.30 10.43 5.24
N VAL A 196 -8.04 9.35 4.99
CA VAL A 196 -8.20 8.22 5.90
C VAL A 196 -7.39 7.06 5.36
N LEU A 197 -6.30 6.72 6.05
CA LEU A 197 -5.44 5.60 5.67
C LEU A 197 -6.03 4.26 6.13
N GLU A 198 -5.72 3.22 5.39
CA GLU A 198 -5.99 1.84 5.79
C GLU A 198 -4.90 1.47 6.82
N LEU A 199 -5.23 1.41 8.11
CA LEU A 199 -4.31 1.06 9.22
C LEU A 199 -4.83 -0.20 9.91
N GLY A 200 -4.00 -1.23 10.08
CA GLY A 200 -4.34 -2.43 10.86
C GLY A 200 -5.38 -3.37 10.21
N ALA A 201 -5.82 -3.09 8.99
CA ALA A 201 -6.72 -3.96 8.21
C ALA A 201 -5.98 -5.00 7.37
N GLY A 202 -4.70 -5.26 7.68
CA GLY A 202 -3.85 -6.21 6.97
C GLY A 202 -3.30 -5.61 5.68
N GLY A 203 -2.03 -5.17 5.71
CA GLY A 203 -1.37 -4.58 4.53
C GLY A 203 -1.61 -3.08 4.33
N GLY A 204 -2.10 -2.41 5.37
CA GLY A 204 -2.22 -0.97 5.44
C GLY A 204 -0.88 -0.24 5.48
N VAL A 205 -0.92 1.10 5.51
CA VAL A 205 0.30 1.92 5.65
C VAL A 205 0.93 1.66 7.02
N GLY A 206 2.11 1.03 7.04
CA GLY A 206 2.90 0.83 8.27
C GLY A 206 2.77 -0.56 8.91
N ASP A 207 1.88 -1.43 8.42
CA ASP A 207 1.65 -2.75 9.04
C ASP A 207 2.75 -3.77 8.73
N LEU A 208 3.40 -3.64 7.57
CA LEU A 208 4.44 -4.56 7.07
C LEU A 208 5.70 -3.83 6.55
N THR A 209 5.78 -2.52 6.79
CA THR A 209 7.01 -1.77 6.53
C THR A 209 8.10 -2.32 7.45
N GLN A 210 9.24 -2.74 6.89
CA GLN A 210 10.45 -2.92 7.69
C GLN A 210 10.93 -1.55 8.16
N GLY A 211 10.30 -1.07 9.22
CA GLY A 211 10.73 0.09 9.97
C GLY A 211 12.01 -0.26 10.69
N HIS A 212 13.02 0.58 10.52
CA HIS A 212 14.26 0.41 11.26
C HIS A 212 14.03 1.01 12.63
N ASP A 213 14.00 0.18 13.67
CA ASP A 213 13.72 0.63 15.02
C ASP A 213 14.95 0.43 15.91
N LEU A 214 15.28 1.45 16.70
CA LEU A 214 16.26 1.31 17.77
C LEU A 214 15.53 0.90 19.05
N GLN A 215 15.82 -0.29 19.57
CA GLN A 215 15.18 -0.80 20.79
C GLN A 215 15.93 -0.35 22.05
N PHE A 216 15.16 0.09 23.04
CA PHE A 216 15.64 0.49 24.37
C PHE A 216 15.05 -0.43 25.44
N PRO A 217 15.56 -1.66 25.60
CA PRO A 217 14.97 -2.64 26.52
C PRO A 217 15.06 -2.20 27.99
N ASP A 218 16.14 -1.53 28.37
CA ASP A 218 16.42 -1.06 29.73
C ASP A 218 17.10 0.32 29.77
N ALA A 219 17.12 0.92 30.96
CA ALA A 219 17.70 2.24 31.21
C ALA A 219 19.21 2.32 30.93
N SER A 220 19.94 1.20 31.06
CA SER A 220 21.38 1.17 30.80
C SER A 220 21.72 1.31 29.31
N VAL A 221 20.82 0.87 28.43
CA VAL A 221 20.94 1.06 26.97
C VAL A 221 20.70 2.52 26.60
N VAL A 222 19.70 3.15 27.23
CA VAL A 222 19.42 4.58 27.06
C VAL A 222 20.62 5.43 27.51
N GLU A 223 21.16 5.16 28.70
CA GLU A 223 22.35 5.88 29.21
C GLU A 223 23.57 5.76 28.29
N ARG A 224 23.83 4.56 27.77
CA ARG A 224 24.92 4.35 26.80
C ARG A 224 24.67 5.12 25.50
N PHE A 225 23.44 5.13 25.00
CA PHE A 225 23.07 5.89 23.81
C PHE A 225 23.23 7.40 24.01
N VAL A 226 22.83 7.93 25.17
CA VAL A 226 23.02 9.34 25.55
C VAL A 226 24.50 9.71 25.65
N SER A 227 25.33 8.83 26.22
CA SER A 227 26.78 9.02 26.28
C SER A 227 27.40 9.12 24.88
N LEU A 228 27.00 8.22 23.97
CA LEU A 228 27.45 8.25 22.57
C LEU A 228 26.96 9.49 21.82
N CYS A 229 25.73 9.94 22.06
CA CYS A 229 25.23 11.20 21.51
C CYS A 229 26.08 12.39 22.02
N SER A 230 26.56 12.35 23.26
CA SER A 230 27.41 13.40 23.82
C SER A 230 28.83 13.40 23.24
N GLU A 231 29.36 12.23 22.90
CA GLU A 231 30.69 12.07 22.29
C GLU A 231 30.71 12.46 20.80
N TYR A 232 29.67 12.09 20.05
CA TYR A 232 29.66 12.23 18.59
C TYR A 232 28.84 13.41 18.05
N ILE A 233 27.93 14.01 18.85
CA ILE A 233 27.10 15.15 18.42
C ILE A 233 27.63 16.44 19.04
N GLN A 234 28.22 17.28 18.19
CA GLN A 234 28.77 18.59 18.58
C GLN A 234 27.68 19.67 18.69
N ASP A 235 26.57 19.51 17.96
CA ASP A 235 25.43 20.44 17.98
C ASP A 235 24.55 20.19 19.21
N SER A 236 24.56 21.14 20.16
CA SER A 236 23.85 21.01 21.43
C SER A 236 22.33 20.93 21.29
N GLU A 237 21.75 21.55 20.26
CA GLU A 237 20.28 21.59 20.07
C GLU A 237 19.79 20.28 19.46
N LYS A 238 20.49 19.77 18.43
CA LYS A 238 20.20 18.46 17.83
C LYS A 238 20.46 17.31 18.80
N ARG A 239 21.51 17.42 19.62
CA ARG A 239 21.81 16.43 20.66
C ARG A 239 20.66 16.33 21.64
N GLN A 240 20.16 17.45 22.15
CA GLN A 240 19.04 17.45 23.09
C GLN A 240 17.79 16.84 22.46
N MET A 241 17.47 17.18 21.21
CA MET A 241 16.33 16.63 20.49
C MET A 241 16.39 15.10 20.34
N ILE A 242 17.55 14.54 20.00
CA ILE A 242 17.74 13.08 19.84
C ILE A 242 17.67 12.36 21.19
N VAL A 243 18.26 12.95 22.24
CA VAL A 243 18.19 12.43 23.61
C VAL A 243 16.75 12.43 24.14
N ASP A 244 16.00 13.49 23.87
CA ASP A 244 14.58 13.59 24.25
C ASP A 244 13.74 12.55 23.49
N ALA A 245 14.03 12.32 22.21
CA ALA A 245 13.36 11.29 21.41
C ALA A 245 13.65 9.87 21.93
N ALA A 246 14.90 9.57 22.31
CA ALA A 246 15.28 8.28 22.88
C ALA A 246 14.64 8.05 24.26
N THR A 247 14.61 9.08 25.12
CA THR A 247 13.96 9.01 26.44
C THR A 247 12.46 8.78 26.31
N LYS A 248 11.78 9.52 25.41
CA LYS A 248 10.35 9.31 25.12
C LYS A 248 10.06 7.95 24.51
N ALA A 249 10.94 7.45 23.66
CA ALA A 249 10.83 6.11 23.09
C ALA A 249 10.91 5.03 24.17
N TYR A 250 11.82 5.18 25.14
CA TYR A 250 11.93 4.27 26.28
C TYR A 250 10.67 4.26 27.18
N GLU A 251 10.03 5.43 27.34
CA GLU A 251 8.78 5.57 28.11
C GLU A 251 7.54 5.03 27.37
N SER A 252 7.64 4.77 26.06
CA SER A 252 6.55 4.25 25.26
C SER A 252 6.35 2.74 25.46
N ASN A 253 5.13 2.25 25.16
CA ASN A 253 4.81 0.81 25.25
C ASN A 253 5.66 -0.08 24.32
N SER A 254 6.15 0.45 23.19
CA SER A 254 6.98 -0.31 22.26
C SER A 254 8.46 -0.29 22.64
N LYS A 255 8.89 0.62 23.53
CA LYS A 255 10.30 0.86 23.89
C LYS A 255 11.23 0.99 22.68
N SER A 256 10.70 1.50 21.56
CA SER A 256 11.42 1.58 20.29
C SER A 256 11.37 2.99 19.72
N LEU A 257 12.47 3.43 19.10
CA LEU A 257 12.57 4.67 18.35
C LEU A 257 12.63 4.34 16.86
N SER A 258 11.63 4.80 16.11
CA SER A 258 11.64 4.66 14.66
C SER A 258 12.74 5.53 14.02
N LEU A 259 13.56 4.89 13.18
CA LEU A 259 14.67 5.50 12.46
C LEU A 259 14.27 5.99 11.06
N GLU A 260 13.04 5.71 10.62
CA GLU A 260 12.49 6.19 9.34
C GLU A 260 12.57 7.72 9.15
N PRO A 261 12.28 8.55 10.17
CA PRO A 261 12.41 10.01 10.06
C PRO A 261 13.84 10.47 9.80
N PHE A 262 14.83 9.61 10.05
CA PHE A 262 16.25 9.93 9.98
C PHE A 262 16.93 9.39 8.71
N CYS A 263 16.18 8.79 7.78
CA CYS A 263 16.65 8.31 6.48
C CYS A 263 17.85 7.33 6.55
N VAL A 264 17.89 6.49 7.59
CA VAL A 264 18.90 5.42 7.71
C VAL A 264 18.65 4.40 6.60
N LYS A 265 19.62 4.19 5.70
CA LYS A 265 19.59 3.13 4.68
C LYS A 265 20.37 1.91 5.20
N GLU A 266 19.97 0.70 4.81
CA GLU A 266 20.74 -0.51 5.09
C GLU A 266 22.14 -0.42 4.46
N GLU A 267 23.16 -0.44 5.31
CA GLU A 267 24.51 -0.85 4.94
C GLU A 267 24.89 -2.00 5.88
N ASP A 268 25.24 -3.16 5.32
CA ASP A 268 25.78 -4.28 6.09
C ASP A 268 26.97 -3.81 6.93
N GLY A 269 26.85 -3.91 8.26
CA GLY A 269 27.92 -3.54 9.19
C GLY A 269 27.97 -2.07 9.61
N MET A 270 26.85 -1.34 9.64
CA MET A 270 26.80 0.04 10.14
C MET A 270 27.28 0.15 11.60
N THR A 271 28.34 0.93 11.83
CA THR A 271 28.83 1.19 13.19
C THR A 271 27.90 2.16 13.92
N LEU A 272 27.79 1.99 15.24
CA LEU A 272 26.97 2.83 16.12
C LEU A 272 27.34 4.34 16.01
N LYS A 273 28.61 4.63 15.72
CA LYS A 273 29.13 5.98 15.43
C LYS A 273 28.52 6.58 14.16
N ASN A 274 28.42 5.80 13.08
CA ASN A 274 27.83 6.26 11.82
C ASN A 274 26.33 6.50 11.96
N LEU A 275 25.64 5.65 12.72
CA LEU A 275 24.22 5.81 13.00
C LEU A 275 23.93 7.13 13.74
N VAL A 276 24.67 7.43 14.81
CA VAL A 276 24.53 8.69 15.57
C VAL A 276 24.82 9.91 14.68
N ALA A 277 25.82 9.83 13.80
CA ALA A 277 26.11 10.89 12.84
C ALA A 277 24.98 11.11 11.80
N MET A 278 24.31 10.04 11.36
CA MET A 278 23.17 10.13 10.43
C MET A 278 21.91 10.72 11.08
N LEU A 279 21.64 10.38 12.35
CA LEU A 279 20.54 10.98 13.12
C LEU A 279 20.65 12.52 13.16
N CYS A 280 21.88 13.08 13.16
CA CYS A 280 22.11 14.53 13.11
C CYS A 280 21.89 15.18 11.74
N GLN A 281 21.98 14.40 10.66
CA GLN A 281 21.83 14.87 9.28
C GLN A 281 20.37 14.78 8.79
N GLY A 282 19.59 13.82 9.33
CA GLY A 282 18.22 13.52 8.89
C GLY A 282 17.12 14.52 9.30
N SER A 283 17.43 15.59 10.04
CA SER A 283 16.40 16.54 10.48
C SER A 283 16.05 17.56 9.39
N LYS A 284 15.36 17.10 8.33
CA LYS A 284 14.48 17.98 7.55
C LYS A 284 13.15 18.09 8.31
N SER A 285 13.04 19.15 9.11
CA SER A 285 11.77 19.64 9.63
C SER A 285 10.74 19.78 8.50
N SER A 286 9.76 18.87 8.45
CA SER A 286 8.33 19.16 8.19
C SER A 286 7.48 17.89 8.27
N MET A 287 7.13 17.43 9.47
CA MET A 287 6.01 16.50 9.69
C MET A 287 5.25 16.94 10.94
N LEU A 288 4.63 18.11 10.88
CA LEU A 288 3.50 18.48 11.72
C LEU A 288 2.29 18.64 10.80
N PRO A 289 1.08 18.19 11.20
CA PRO A 289 -0.14 18.35 10.42
C PRO A 289 -0.58 19.82 10.47
N GLY A 290 0.03 20.63 9.62
CA GLY A 290 -0.23 22.06 9.49
C GLY A 290 -0.88 22.36 8.15
N GLN A 291 -2.09 22.93 8.24
CA GLN A 291 -2.88 23.58 7.19
C GLN A 291 -2.06 23.99 5.95
N SER A 292 -2.30 23.32 4.83
CA SER A 292 -1.78 23.70 3.52
C SER A 292 -2.58 24.90 2.97
N GLN A 293 -2.09 26.11 3.20
CA GLN A 293 -2.41 27.24 2.31
C GLN A 293 -1.69 27.04 0.96
N PRO A 294 -2.34 27.40 -0.17
CA PRO A 294 -1.80 27.12 -1.49
C PRO A 294 -0.67 28.09 -1.83
N ARG A 295 0.58 27.60 -1.79
CA ARG A 295 1.68 28.25 -2.52
C ARG A 295 1.64 27.80 -3.97
N ALA A 296 1.54 28.77 -4.86
CA ALA A 296 1.45 28.57 -6.30
C ALA A 296 2.68 27.81 -6.87
N ASN A 297 2.39 26.88 -7.79
CA ASN A 297 3.26 26.30 -8.83
C ASN A 297 4.12 25.06 -8.54
N HIS A 298 4.03 24.38 -7.39
CA HIS A 298 4.66 23.07 -7.25
C HIS A 298 3.63 21.96 -6.98
N LEU A 299 3.59 20.96 -7.87
CA LEU A 299 2.82 19.75 -7.68
C LEU A 299 3.38 18.98 -6.47
N PRO A 300 2.53 18.29 -5.69
CA PRO A 300 2.97 17.59 -4.49
C PRO A 300 3.88 16.40 -4.83
N ASN A 301 4.79 16.05 -3.92
CA ASN A 301 5.61 14.83 -4.06
C ASN A 301 4.84 13.55 -3.70
N THR A 302 3.55 13.66 -3.36
CA THR A 302 2.68 12.53 -3.04
C THR A 302 1.29 12.74 -3.62
N ILE A 303 0.82 11.73 -4.34
CA ILE A 303 -0.52 11.58 -4.87
C ILE A 303 -1.25 10.57 -3.99
N ARG A 304 -2.34 11.01 -3.38
CA ARG A 304 -3.29 10.13 -2.69
C ARG A 304 -4.59 10.04 -3.46
N PHE A 305 -5.19 8.86 -3.50
CA PHE A 305 -6.45 8.59 -4.20
C PHE A 305 -7.24 7.53 -3.43
N PRO A 306 -8.59 7.65 -3.36
CA PRO A 306 -9.41 6.70 -2.63
C PRO A 306 -9.46 5.38 -3.40
N TYR A 307 -9.13 4.27 -2.75
CA TYR A 307 -9.19 2.93 -3.31
C TYR A 307 -9.19 1.91 -2.16
N SER A 308 -10.35 1.72 -1.54
CA SER A 308 -10.50 0.75 -0.45
C SER A 308 -10.57 -0.68 -0.99
N ARG A 309 -9.84 -1.60 -0.34
CA ARG A 309 -9.95 -3.05 -0.61
C ARG A 309 -11.10 -3.72 0.14
N HIS A 310 -11.62 -3.06 1.17
CA HIS A 310 -12.74 -3.54 1.98
C HIS A 310 -13.99 -2.71 1.76
N SER A 311 -15.14 -3.31 2.04
CA SER A 311 -16.45 -2.68 1.92
C SER A 311 -16.63 -1.56 2.94
N SER A 312 -17.33 -0.50 2.54
CA SER A 312 -17.93 0.48 3.44
C SER A 312 -19.14 -0.13 4.15
N TYR A 313 -19.65 0.55 5.17
CA TYR A 313 -20.85 0.11 5.88
C TYR A 313 -22.06 -0.02 4.95
N ASP A 314 -22.29 0.93 4.05
CA ASP A 314 -23.43 0.93 3.13
C ASP A 314 -23.34 -0.21 2.10
N GLU A 315 -22.14 -0.51 1.62
CA GLU A 315 -21.89 -1.67 0.74
C GLU A 315 -22.14 -2.98 1.48
N LEU A 316 -21.70 -3.11 2.74
CA LEU A 316 -22.00 -4.29 3.56
C LEU A 316 -23.50 -4.44 3.87
N CYS A 317 -24.25 -3.34 3.97
CA CYS A 317 -25.71 -3.39 4.13
C CYS A 317 -26.44 -3.79 2.85
N SER A 318 -25.79 -3.64 1.70
CA SER A 318 -26.35 -3.99 0.38
C SER A 318 -26.05 -5.43 -0.02
N LEU A 319 -25.12 -6.10 0.66
CA LEU A 319 -24.77 -7.51 0.50
C LEU A 319 -25.83 -8.43 1.12
#